data_AF-A0A382IAR6-F1
#
_entry.id   AF-A0A382IAR6-F1
#
_cell.length_a   1.000
_cell.length_b   1.000
_cell.length_c   1.000
_cell.angle_alpha   90.00
_cell.angle_beta   90.00
_cell.angle_gamma   90.00
#
_symmetry.space_group_name_H-M   'P 1'
#
loop_
_entity.id
_entity.type
_entity.pdbx_description
1 polymer ?
#
loop_
_entity_poly.entity_id
_entity_poly.type
_entity_poly.pdbx_seq_one_letter_code
_entity_poly.pdbx_strand_id
1 'polypeptide(L)'
;MFAHLASAVARGFYPASEHAFNRFIQRRLAKMVVRALAWLYGVALVMVRIGMFVYIMKQFFLIAALKVLVGQAVGQISKPIDAPKPLSPAESLKRVELPNGFRLELVVAEPLVRQPSGVCWDEHGNLFVSELHGYNIEGQFDIEELNKTGKLDHVVRRIAANKDAMRRAEDEQLGTVKKMIDDDNDDTMDRAEIWADGLPACLGICPARGGIIAVCAPDIVFLADRDGDGKAEVRETLFTGFKVSVIERRINSP
;
A
#
# COMPACT_ATOMS: atom_id res chain seq x y z
N MET A 1 -54.66 -14.90 30.36
CA MET A 1 -54.20 -15.66 31.55
C MET A 1 -54.02 -14.75 32.78
N PHE A 2 -55.01 -13.89 33.08
CA PHE A 2 -55.05 -13.07 34.31
C PHE A 2 -56.45 -13.08 34.98
N ALA A 3 -57.45 -13.71 34.34
CA ALA A 3 -58.80 -13.84 34.90
C ALA A 3 -59.01 -15.12 35.73
N HIS A 4 -58.09 -16.09 35.70
CA HIS A 4 -58.23 -17.36 36.44
C HIS A 4 -57.50 -17.44 37.78
N LEU A 5 -56.69 -16.44 38.15
CA LEU A 5 -56.02 -16.41 39.46
C LEU A 5 -56.84 -15.74 40.58
N ALA A 6 -57.93 -15.03 40.26
CA ALA A 6 -58.72 -14.32 41.26
C ALA A 6 -59.69 -15.22 42.07
N SER A 7 -59.92 -16.47 41.65
CA SER A 7 -60.90 -17.37 42.29
C SER A 7 -60.30 -18.30 43.35
N ALA A 8 -58.97 -18.43 43.43
CA ALA A 8 -58.32 -19.44 44.29
C ALA A 8 -57.85 -18.94 45.67
N VAL A 9 -58.03 -17.65 46.02
CA VAL A 9 -57.62 -17.10 47.34
C VAL A 9 -58.81 -16.79 48.25
N ALA A 10 -60.06 -16.94 47.77
CA ALA A 10 -61.26 -16.61 48.53
C ALA A 10 -61.92 -17.78 49.28
N ARG A 11 -61.21 -18.89 49.53
CA ARG A 11 -61.70 -19.99 50.38
C ARG A 11 -60.77 -20.19 51.56
N GLY A 12 -61.08 -19.56 52.69
CA GLY A 12 -60.38 -19.84 53.95
C GLY A 12 -60.21 -18.68 54.94
N PHE A 13 -60.78 -17.50 54.70
CA PHE A 13 -60.69 -16.41 55.68
C PHE A 13 -61.97 -15.57 55.67
N TYR A 14 -62.84 -15.76 56.68
CA TYR A 14 -63.91 -14.81 57.00
C TYR A 14 -63.38 -13.85 58.06
N PRO A 15 -63.11 -12.57 57.73
CA PRO A 15 -62.63 -11.60 58.70
C PRO A 15 -63.78 -11.07 59.55
N ALA A 16 -63.57 -10.93 60.85
CA ALA A 16 -64.56 -10.51 61.84
C ALA A 16 -65.05 -9.03 61.70
N SER A 17 -64.68 -8.32 60.64
CA SER A 17 -65.27 -7.03 60.22
C SER A 17 -64.67 -6.57 58.89
N GLU A 18 -65.41 -5.76 58.12
CA GLU A 18 -64.93 -5.12 56.88
C GLU A 18 -63.62 -4.33 57.09
N HIS A 19 -63.46 -3.71 58.27
CA HIS A 19 -62.24 -3.02 58.69
C HIS A 19 -61.01 -3.94 58.85
N ALA A 20 -61.20 -5.20 59.25
CA ALA A 20 -60.11 -6.17 59.37
C ALA A 20 -59.65 -6.69 58.00
N PHE A 21 -60.58 -6.91 57.07
CA PHE A 21 -60.26 -7.30 55.69
C PHE A 21 -59.48 -6.21 54.96
N ASN A 22 -59.94 -4.96 55.08
CA ASN A 22 -59.30 -3.82 54.43
C ASN A 22 -57.86 -3.63 54.96
N ARG A 23 -57.64 -3.76 56.28
CA ARG A 23 -56.28 -3.72 56.86
C ARG A 23 -55.39 -4.89 56.41
N PHE A 24 -55.94 -6.08 56.18
CA PHE A 24 -55.19 -7.22 55.66
C PHE A 24 -54.76 -7.00 54.20
N ILE A 25 -55.68 -6.54 53.34
CA ILE A 25 -55.37 -6.19 51.95
C ILE A 25 -54.35 -5.06 51.89
N GLN A 26 -54.55 -3.98 52.64
CA GLN A 26 -53.62 -2.84 52.69
C GLN A 26 -52.21 -3.26 53.14
N ARG A 27 -52.08 -4.16 54.11
CA ARG A 27 -50.77 -4.70 54.54
C ARG A 27 -50.12 -5.57 53.46
N ARG A 28 -50.88 -6.39 52.74
CA ARG A 28 -50.34 -7.19 51.62
C ARG A 28 -49.95 -6.29 50.43
N LEU A 29 -50.78 -5.31 50.10
CA LEU A 29 -50.51 -4.33 49.04
C LEU A 29 -49.24 -3.53 49.39
N ALA A 30 -49.13 -3.01 50.61
CA ALA A 30 -47.95 -2.28 51.08
C ALA A 30 -46.67 -3.13 50.99
N LYS A 31 -46.71 -4.40 51.41
CA LYS A 31 -45.56 -5.32 51.27
C LYS A 31 -45.21 -5.58 49.80
N MET A 32 -46.21 -5.68 48.92
CA MET A 32 -46.00 -5.89 47.48
C MET A 32 -45.39 -4.64 46.83
N VAL A 33 -45.86 -3.44 47.19
CA VAL A 33 -45.32 -2.16 46.73
C VAL A 33 -43.88 -1.96 47.22
N VAL A 34 -43.58 -2.22 48.49
CA VAL A 34 -42.20 -2.12 49.02
C VAL A 34 -41.26 -3.10 48.31
N ARG A 35 -41.70 -4.33 48.03
CA ARG A 35 -40.90 -5.30 47.26
C ARG A 35 -40.70 -4.86 45.82
N ALA A 36 -41.72 -4.30 45.17
CA ALA A 36 -41.61 -3.77 43.82
C ALA A 36 -40.64 -2.57 43.76
N LEU A 37 -40.72 -1.65 44.72
CA LEU A 37 -39.81 -0.50 44.81
C LEU A 37 -38.36 -0.93 45.09
N ALA A 38 -38.14 -1.89 46.00
CA ALA A 38 -36.81 -2.44 46.26
C ALA A 38 -36.22 -3.17 45.04
N TRP A 39 -37.06 -3.90 44.29
CA TRP A 39 -36.66 -4.54 43.05
C TRP A 39 -36.30 -3.52 41.96
N LEU A 40 -37.12 -2.48 41.77
CA LEU A 40 -36.85 -1.38 40.84
C LEU A 40 -35.56 -0.63 41.20
N TYR A 41 -35.31 -0.37 42.48
CA TYR A 41 -34.08 0.24 42.96
C TYR A 41 -32.85 -0.65 42.68
N GLY A 42 -32.97 -1.96 42.89
CA GLY A 42 -31.92 -2.94 42.55
C GLY A 42 -31.59 -2.96 41.06
N VAL A 43 -32.62 -2.94 40.20
CA VAL A 43 -32.47 -2.87 38.74
C VAL A 43 -31.78 -1.56 38.33
N ALA A 44 -32.19 -0.42 38.90
CA ALA A 44 -31.56 0.87 38.62
C ALA A 44 -30.07 0.89 39.01
N LEU A 45 -29.70 0.33 40.17
CA LEU A 45 -28.31 0.25 40.63
C LEU A 45 -27.44 -0.63 39.70
N VAL A 46 -28.00 -1.72 39.18
CA VAL A 46 -27.31 -2.58 38.19
C VAL A 46 -27.11 -1.84 36.87
N MET A 47 -28.12 -1.12 36.38
CA MET A 47 -28.02 -0.32 35.15
C MET A 47 -26.98 0.80 35.27
N VAL A 48 -26.89 1.48 36.42
CA VAL A 48 -25.84 2.48 36.69
C VAL A 48 -24.44 1.86 36.67
N ARG A 49 -24.26 0.68 37.27
CA ARG A 49 -22.97 -0.04 37.27
C ARG A 49 -22.55 -0.49 35.86
N ILE A 50 -23.49 -0.98 35.05
CA ILE A 50 -23.24 -1.33 33.65
C ILE A 50 -22.87 -0.09 32.84
N GLY A 51 -23.60 1.02 33.00
CA GLY A 51 -23.28 2.28 32.33
C GLY A 51 -21.90 2.82 32.69
N MET A 52 -21.53 2.77 33.98
CA MET A 52 -20.20 3.18 34.46
C MET A 52 -19.10 2.26 33.90
N PHE A 53 -19.33 0.95 33.84
CA PHE A 53 -18.40 0.00 33.24
C PHE A 53 -18.19 0.25 31.74
N VAL A 54 -19.27 0.46 30.98
CA VAL A 54 -19.20 0.80 29.54
C VAL A 54 -18.47 2.13 29.32
N TYR A 55 -18.70 3.12 30.17
CA TYR A 55 -17.98 4.41 30.10
C TYR A 55 -16.49 4.23 30.35
N ILE A 56 -16.09 3.49 31.39
CA ILE A 56 -14.68 3.21 31.69
C ILE A 56 -14.02 2.42 30.55
N MET A 57 -14.71 1.43 29.99
CA MET A 57 -14.21 0.67 28.84
C MET A 57 -14.02 1.55 27.60
N LYS A 58 -14.96 2.48 27.31
CA LYS A 58 -14.80 3.45 26.22
C LYS A 58 -13.59 4.37 26.42
N GLN A 59 -13.37 4.86 27.64
CA GLN A 59 -12.19 5.67 27.95
C GLN A 59 -10.90 4.87 27.78
N PHE A 60 -10.89 3.61 28.22
CA PHE A 60 -9.73 2.73 28.06
C PHE A 60 -9.39 2.47 26.58
N PHE A 61 -10.39 2.14 25.74
CA PHE A 61 -10.18 1.96 24.31
C PHE A 61 -9.74 3.25 23.61
N LEU A 62 -10.29 4.41 24.00
CA LEU A 62 -9.90 5.71 23.45
C LEU A 62 -8.44 6.05 23.78
N ILE A 63 -8.02 5.84 25.04
CA ILE A 63 -6.64 6.07 25.47
C ILE A 63 -5.68 5.08 24.79
N ALA A 64 -6.08 3.82 24.63
CA ALA A 64 -5.28 2.81 23.92
C ALA A 64 -5.10 3.17 22.44
N ALA A 65 -6.18 3.59 21.75
CA ALA A 65 -6.13 4.05 20.37
C ALA A 65 -5.24 5.29 20.21
N LEU A 66 -5.34 6.26 21.14
CA LEU A 66 -4.51 7.46 21.13
C LEU A 66 -3.02 7.12 21.32
N LYS A 67 -2.69 6.17 22.21
CA LYS A 67 -1.30 5.72 22.39
C LYS A 67 -0.73 5.04 21.15
N VAL A 68 -1.53 4.25 20.44
CA VAL A 68 -1.12 3.63 19.16
C VAL A 68 -0.85 4.71 18.11
N LEU A 69 -1.73 5.71 17.99
CA LEU A 69 -1.58 6.79 17.00
C LEU A 69 -0.33 7.65 17.26
N VAL A 70 -0.08 8.02 18.52
CA VAL A 70 1.09 8.82 18.91
C VAL A 70 2.38 8.01 18.75
N GLY A 71 2.36 6.72 19.06
CA GLY A 71 3.52 5.83 18.87
C GLY A 71 3.98 5.72 17.41
N GLN A 72 3.03 5.76 16.46
CA GLN A 72 3.36 5.77 15.02
C GLN A 72 3.99 7.10 14.57
N ALA A 73 3.64 8.23 15.20
CA ALA A 73 4.13 9.55 14.82
C ALA A 73 5.54 9.87 15.38
N VAL A 74 5.90 9.31 16.54
CA VAL A 74 7.17 9.63 17.23
C VAL A 74 8.34 8.73 16.80
N GLY A 75 8.05 7.59 16.14
CA GLY A 75 9.07 6.62 15.72
C GLY A 75 9.68 6.88 14.34
N GLN A 76 9.17 7.84 13.55
CA GLN A 76 9.71 8.14 12.23
C GLN A 76 10.79 9.21 12.31
N ILE A 77 12.00 8.86 11.86
CA ILE A 77 13.08 9.81 11.60
C ILE A 77 12.55 10.85 10.60
N SER A 78 12.58 12.13 10.93
CA SER A 78 12.18 13.19 10.01
C SER A 78 13.11 13.17 8.80
N LYS A 79 12.55 13.22 7.58
CA LYS A 79 13.37 13.29 6.37
C LYS A 79 14.32 14.50 6.46
N PRO A 80 15.61 14.35 6.10
CA PRO A 80 16.55 15.46 6.08
C PRO A 80 16.02 16.60 5.21
N ILE A 81 15.94 17.80 5.76
CA ILE A 81 15.42 19.01 5.07
C ILE A 81 16.54 19.82 4.39
N ASP A 82 17.79 19.43 4.61
CA ASP A 82 19.02 20.09 4.19
C ASP A 82 19.67 19.43 2.96
N ALA A 83 19.10 18.34 2.45
CA ALA A 83 19.59 17.71 1.24
C ALA A 83 19.43 18.67 0.04
N PRO A 84 20.49 18.91 -0.76
CA PRO A 84 20.39 19.73 -1.96
C PRO A 84 19.38 19.09 -2.92
N LYS A 85 18.47 19.91 -3.45
CA LYS A 85 17.49 19.43 -4.44
C LYS A 85 18.22 19.08 -5.74
N PRO A 86 17.77 18.03 -6.45
CA PRO A 86 18.22 17.79 -7.82
C PRO A 86 18.00 19.04 -8.68
N LEU A 87 18.94 19.33 -9.57
CA LEU A 87 18.78 20.37 -10.58
C LEU A 87 17.71 19.95 -11.59
N SER A 88 17.05 20.92 -12.22
CA SER A 88 16.22 20.61 -13.39
C SER A 88 17.08 20.05 -14.54
N PRO A 89 16.49 19.34 -15.52
CA PRO A 89 17.23 18.85 -16.69
C PRO A 89 17.99 19.98 -17.41
N ALA A 90 17.33 21.13 -17.62
CA ALA A 90 17.93 22.29 -18.27
C ALA A 90 19.07 22.93 -17.46
N GLU A 91 18.99 22.93 -16.13
CA GLU A 91 20.09 23.41 -15.27
C GLU A 91 21.25 22.41 -15.21
N SER A 92 20.95 21.11 -15.22
CA SER A 92 21.96 20.04 -15.24
C SER A 92 22.79 20.08 -16.52
N LEU A 93 22.13 20.32 -17.67
CA LEU A 93 22.81 20.44 -18.97
C LEU A 93 23.89 21.53 -18.98
N LYS A 94 23.65 22.65 -18.28
CA LYS A 94 24.62 23.77 -18.15
C LYS A 94 25.88 23.40 -17.35
N ARG A 95 25.87 22.26 -16.65
CA ARG A 95 26.99 21.78 -15.83
C ARG A 95 27.84 20.71 -16.53
N VAL A 96 27.42 20.25 -17.71
CA VAL A 96 28.18 19.25 -18.47
C VAL A 96 29.29 19.92 -19.26
N GLU A 97 30.53 19.52 -19.01
CA GLU A 97 31.69 19.90 -19.80
C GLU A 97 31.95 18.83 -20.86
N LEU A 98 32.04 19.23 -22.12
CA LEU A 98 32.28 18.34 -23.25
C LEU A 98 33.65 18.59 -23.88
N PRO A 99 34.34 17.55 -24.38
CA PRO A 99 35.51 17.75 -25.23
C PRO A 99 35.18 18.55 -26.49
N ASN A 100 36.18 19.21 -27.06
CA ASN A 100 36.02 19.97 -28.30
C ASN A 100 35.48 19.09 -29.43
N GLY A 101 34.48 19.60 -30.17
CA GLY A 101 33.84 18.88 -31.28
C GLY A 101 32.62 18.04 -30.90
N PHE A 102 32.27 17.96 -29.61
CA PHE A 102 31.06 17.27 -29.14
C PHE A 102 29.93 18.25 -28.83
N ARG A 103 28.69 17.79 -29.02
CA ARG A 103 27.46 18.49 -28.66
C ARG A 103 26.59 17.56 -27.83
N LEU A 104 25.85 18.13 -26.89
CA LEU A 104 24.86 17.42 -26.07
C LEU A 104 23.53 18.14 -26.18
N GLU A 105 22.46 17.36 -26.34
CA GLU A 105 21.09 17.83 -26.41
C GLU A 105 20.21 17.05 -25.45
N LEU A 106 19.20 17.73 -24.92
CA LEU A 106 18.18 17.09 -24.10
C LEU A 106 17.03 16.66 -25.01
N VAL A 107 16.87 15.36 -25.21
CA VAL A 107 15.81 14.80 -26.07
C VAL A 107 14.57 14.40 -25.27
N VAL A 108 14.76 13.88 -24.04
CA VAL A 108 13.67 13.46 -23.16
C VAL A 108 14.12 13.49 -21.70
N ALA A 109 13.22 13.79 -20.77
CA ALA A 109 13.49 13.81 -19.33
C ALA A 109 12.27 13.40 -18.50
N GLU A 110 12.45 13.32 -17.18
CA GLU A 110 11.33 13.22 -16.24
C GLU A 110 10.37 14.41 -16.45
N PRO A 111 9.03 14.19 -16.40
CA PRO A 111 8.36 12.96 -15.96
C PRO A 111 8.08 11.92 -17.06
N LEU A 112 8.43 12.18 -18.33
CA LEU A 112 8.11 11.28 -19.46
C LEU A 112 8.79 9.92 -19.34
N VAL A 113 10.07 9.95 -18.96
CA VAL A 113 10.89 8.77 -18.67
C VAL A 113 11.25 8.71 -17.19
N ARG A 114 11.23 7.53 -16.59
CA ARG A 114 11.64 7.25 -15.21
C ARG A 114 12.39 5.93 -15.16
N GLN A 115 13.57 5.93 -14.51
CA GLN A 115 14.43 4.74 -14.41
C GLN A 115 14.73 4.08 -15.78
N PRO A 116 15.22 4.83 -16.79
CA PRO A 116 15.55 4.27 -18.09
C PRO A 116 16.66 3.22 -17.97
N SER A 117 16.46 2.07 -18.61
CA SER A 117 17.43 0.97 -18.67
C SER A 117 18.04 0.76 -20.05
N GLY A 118 17.33 1.17 -21.11
CA GLY A 118 17.78 1.01 -22.49
C GLY A 118 17.04 1.94 -23.44
N VAL A 119 17.65 2.22 -24.59
CA VAL A 119 17.10 3.11 -25.62
C VAL A 119 17.43 2.58 -27.00
N CYS A 120 16.48 2.67 -27.93
CA CYS A 120 16.75 2.41 -29.33
C CYS A 120 15.87 3.23 -30.26
N TRP A 121 16.36 3.43 -31.48
CA TRP A 121 15.60 3.99 -32.60
C TRP A 121 15.23 2.84 -33.54
N ASP A 122 13.97 2.79 -33.98
CA ASP A 122 13.57 1.84 -35.02
C ASP A 122 13.95 2.32 -36.43
N GLU A 123 13.64 1.52 -37.46
CA GLU A 123 13.90 1.88 -38.86
C GLU A 123 13.10 3.08 -39.38
N HIS A 124 12.10 3.53 -38.62
CA HIS A 124 11.24 4.67 -38.95
C HIS A 124 11.64 5.93 -38.18
N GLY A 125 12.68 5.86 -37.34
CA GLY A 125 13.11 6.98 -36.50
C GLY A 125 12.22 7.20 -35.28
N ASN A 126 11.43 6.20 -34.86
CA ASN A 126 10.74 6.28 -33.57
C ASN A 126 11.71 5.97 -32.43
N LEU A 127 11.69 6.78 -31.38
CA LEU A 127 12.47 6.56 -30.17
C LEU A 127 11.70 5.68 -29.19
N PHE A 128 12.33 4.59 -28.75
CA PHE A 128 11.82 3.72 -27.70
C PHE A 128 12.75 3.73 -26.50
N VAL A 129 12.17 3.71 -25.31
CA VAL A 129 12.89 3.67 -24.04
C VAL A 129 12.34 2.54 -23.19
N SER A 130 13.21 1.62 -22.76
CA SER A 130 12.86 0.66 -21.72
C SER A 130 13.08 1.26 -20.34
N GLU A 131 12.17 0.98 -19.42
CA GLU A 131 12.27 1.38 -18.02
C GLU A 131 12.33 0.12 -17.15
N LEU A 132 13.12 0.21 -16.09
CA LEU A 132 13.23 -0.78 -15.04
C LEU A 132 12.71 -0.20 -13.73
N HIS A 133 11.46 -0.47 -13.43
CA HIS A 133 10.82 -0.02 -12.20
C HIS A 133 11.28 -0.89 -11.04
N GLY A 134 11.70 -0.26 -9.93
CA GLY A 134 12.13 -1.01 -8.73
C GLY A 134 13.59 -1.49 -8.77
N TYR A 135 14.46 -0.85 -9.57
CA TYR A 135 15.90 -1.12 -9.52
C TYR A 135 16.46 -0.92 -8.11
N ASN A 136 17.24 -1.90 -7.63
CA ASN A 136 17.87 -1.94 -6.31
C ASN A 136 16.90 -1.91 -5.09
N ILE A 137 15.63 -2.28 -5.27
CA ILE A 137 14.65 -2.30 -4.16
C ILE A 137 14.98 -3.38 -3.10
N GLU A 138 15.71 -4.43 -3.47
CA GLU A 138 16.20 -5.44 -2.54
C GLU A 138 17.11 -4.84 -1.46
N GLY A 139 17.94 -3.85 -1.81
CA GLY A 139 18.79 -3.15 -0.85
C GLY A 139 17.98 -2.28 0.09
N GLN A 140 16.87 -1.70 -0.41
CA GLN A 140 15.95 -0.92 0.41
C GLN A 140 15.26 -1.80 1.46
N PHE A 141 14.80 -3.00 1.08
CA PHE A 141 14.17 -3.93 2.04
C PHE A 141 15.13 -4.37 3.14
N ASP A 142 16.39 -4.61 2.79
CA ASP A 142 17.43 -4.98 3.76
C ASP A 142 17.71 -3.83 4.75
N ILE A 143 17.82 -2.59 4.26
CA ILE A 143 18.00 -1.39 5.09
C ILE A 143 16.79 -1.16 6.00
N GLU A 144 15.56 -1.29 5.48
CA GLU A 144 14.35 -1.12 6.27
C GLU A 144 14.24 -2.16 7.39
N GLU A 145 14.67 -3.40 7.13
CA GLU A 145 14.71 -4.45 8.14
C GLU A 145 15.75 -4.15 9.22
N LEU A 146 16.96 -3.71 8.85
CA LEU A 146 17.99 -3.27 9.79
C LEU A 146 17.52 -2.08 10.63
N ASN A 147 16.82 -1.13 10.03
CA ASN A 147 16.31 0.06 10.72
C ASN A 147 15.26 -0.27 11.79
N LYS A 148 14.50 -1.37 11.66
CA LYS A 148 13.55 -1.82 12.71
C LYS A 148 14.25 -2.12 14.03
N THR A 149 15.54 -2.46 14.00
CA THR A 149 16.32 -2.70 15.22
C THR A 149 16.63 -1.41 16.00
N GLY A 150 16.48 -0.24 15.35
CA GLY A 150 16.80 1.07 15.93
C GLY A 150 18.30 1.31 16.15
N LYS A 151 19.16 0.37 15.74
CA LYS A 151 20.61 0.48 15.89
C LYS A 151 21.21 1.03 14.60
N LEU A 152 21.75 2.24 14.68
CA LEU A 152 22.49 2.84 13.57
C LEU A 152 23.74 2.01 13.28
N ASP A 153 23.85 1.51 12.05
CA ASP A 153 25.10 0.89 11.59
C ASP A 153 26.08 1.99 11.20
N HIS A 154 27.20 2.07 11.92
CA HIS A 154 28.28 3.03 11.65
C HIS A 154 29.35 2.44 10.71
N VAL A 155 29.20 1.20 10.26
CA VAL A 155 30.17 0.53 9.40
C VAL A 155 29.57 0.34 8.01
N VAL A 156 30.19 0.96 7.01
CA VAL A 156 29.85 0.70 5.60
C VAL A 156 30.32 -0.71 5.25
N ARG A 157 29.38 -1.62 4.97
CA ARG A 157 29.66 -2.98 4.51
C ARG A 157 28.93 -3.21 3.20
N ARG A 158 29.56 -3.94 2.26
CA ARG A 158 28.84 -4.54 1.13
C ARG A 158 28.09 -5.75 1.66
N ILE A 159 26.84 -5.55 2.07
CA ILE A 159 25.92 -6.62 2.43
C ILE A 159 25.07 -6.89 1.20
N ALA A 160 25.08 -8.13 0.71
CA ALA A 160 24.13 -8.54 -0.31
C ALA A 160 22.76 -8.69 0.37
N ALA A 161 21.72 -8.20 -0.29
CA ALA A 161 20.35 -8.33 0.22
C ALA A 161 20.04 -9.79 0.56
N ASN A 162 19.30 -9.99 1.66
CA ASN A 162 18.92 -11.32 2.09
C ASN A 162 17.99 -12.00 1.06
N LYS A 163 17.86 -13.33 1.11
CA LYS A 163 17.08 -14.09 0.12
C LYS A 163 15.60 -13.71 0.09
N ASP A 164 15.05 -13.20 1.18
CA ASP A 164 13.64 -12.78 1.25
C ASP A 164 13.44 -11.43 0.57
N ALA A 165 14.37 -10.49 0.79
CA ALA A 165 14.42 -9.20 0.09
C ALA A 165 14.59 -9.39 -1.42
N MET A 166 15.47 -10.31 -1.85
CA MET A 166 15.64 -10.64 -3.27
C MET A 166 14.35 -11.17 -3.91
N ARG A 167 13.62 -12.06 -3.21
CA ARG A 167 12.35 -12.61 -3.71
C ARG A 167 11.27 -11.54 -3.82
N ARG A 168 11.14 -10.69 -2.80
CA ARG A 168 10.18 -9.57 -2.83
C ARG A 168 10.50 -8.56 -3.93
N ALA A 169 11.79 -8.28 -4.13
CA ALA A 169 12.22 -7.39 -5.20
C ALA A 169 11.86 -7.93 -6.58
N GLU A 170 11.99 -9.24 -6.80
CA GLU A 170 11.61 -9.88 -8.07
C GLU A 170 10.12 -9.69 -8.41
N ASP A 171 9.24 -9.71 -7.41
CA ASP A 171 7.80 -9.47 -7.59
C ASP A 171 7.46 -7.99 -7.87
N GLU A 172 8.31 -7.05 -7.43
CA GLU A 172 8.11 -5.61 -7.57
C GLU A 172 8.91 -4.99 -8.74
N GLN A 173 9.83 -5.76 -9.34
CA GLN A 173 10.69 -5.33 -10.44
C GLN A 173 10.04 -5.58 -11.80
N LEU A 174 9.51 -4.52 -12.39
CA LEU A 174 8.75 -4.59 -13.63
C LEU A 174 9.45 -3.81 -14.74
N GLY A 175 9.44 -4.39 -15.94
CA GLY A 175 9.89 -3.76 -17.17
C GLY A 175 8.72 -3.15 -17.95
N THR A 176 8.96 -1.98 -18.54
CA THR A 176 8.08 -1.40 -19.55
C THR A 176 8.91 -0.89 -20.72
N VAL A 177 8.35 -0.88 -21.93
CA VAL A 177 8.91 -0.17 -23.08
C VAL A 177 7.92 0.93 -23.46
N LYS A 178 8.42 2.15 -23.54
CA LYS A 178 7.64 3.30 -23.96
C LYS A 178 8.10 3.76 -25.34
N LYS A 179 7.13 4.19 -26.15
CA LYS A 179 7.38 4.93 -27.39
C LYS A 179 7.34 6.42 -27.05
N MET A 180 8.39 7.14 -27.43
CA MET A 180 8.43 8.59 -27.30
C MET A 180 7.83 9.22 -28.55
N ILE A 181 7.18 10.36 -28.38
CA ILE A 181 6.49 11.06 -29.45
C ILE A 181 6.83 12.54 -29.36
N ASP A 182 7.26 13.05 -30.50
CA ASP A 182 7.50 14.46 -30.80
C ASP A 182 6.32 14.91 -31.68
N ASP A 183 5.44 15.75 -31.13
CA ASP A 183 4.21 16.19 -31.81
C ASP A 183 4.46 17.42 -32.69
N ASP A 184 5.52 18.20 -32.44
CA ASP A 184 5.83 19.44 -33.16
C ASP A 184 7.07 19.38 -34.07
N ASN A 185 7.77 18.24 -34.07
CA ASN A 185 9.00 17.94 -34.82
C ASN A 185 10.17 18.88 -34.46
N ASP A 186 10.32 19.21 -33.17
CA ASP A 186 11.43 20.02 -32.65
C ASP A 186 12.65 19.20 -32.17
N ASP A 187 12.64 17.89 -32.41
CA ASP A 187 13.63 16.90 -31.95
C ASP A 187 13.61 16.66 -30.42
N THR A 188 12.65 17.25 -29.69
CA THR A 188 12.37 17.01 -28.27
C THR A 188 11.08 16.21 -28.12
N MET A 189 11.09 15.22 -27.24
CA MET A 189 9.92 14.38 -27.03
C MET A 189 8.90 15.09 -26.12
N ASP A 190 7.68 15.26 -26.61
CA ASP A 190 6.56 15.90 -25.90
C ASP A 190 5.81 14.95 -24.98
N ARG A 191 5.65 13.71 -25.43
CA ARG A 191 4.86 12.69 -24.73
C ARG A 191 5.46 11.31 -24.86
N ALA A 192 5.06 10.44 -23.94
CA ALA A 192 5.47 9.05 -23.91
C ALA A 192 4.24 8.16 -23.76
N GLU A 193 4.14 7.14 -24.61
CA GLU A 193 3.11 6.11 -24.54
C GLU A 193 3.71 4.79 -24.09
N ILE A 194 2.99 4.06 -23.23
CA ILE A 194 3.38 2.71 -22.86
C ILE A 194 3.07 1.80 -24.06
N TRP A 195 4.13 1.39 -24.75
CA TRP A 195 4.05 0.55 -25.94
C TRP A 195 4.03 -0.93 -25.57
N ALA A 196 4.82 -1.34 -24.57
CA ALA A 196 4.77 -2.67 -23.98
C ALA A 196 4.90 -2.62 -22.46
N ASP A 197 4.11 -3.43 -21.77
CA ASP A 197 4.10 -3.57 -20.31
C ASP A 197 4.08 -5.04 -19.89
N GLY A 198 4.06 -5.27 -18.57
CA GLY A 198 4.01 -6.60 -17.99
C GLY A 198 5.27 -7.43 -18.26
N LEU A 199 6.39 -6.78 -18.56
CA LEU A 199 7.66 -7.46 -18.75
C LEU A 199 8.30 -7.72 -17.37
N PRO A 200 9.04 -8.82 -17.21
CA PRO A 200 10.05 -8.91 -16.16
C PRO A 200 11.02 -7.73 -16.26
N ALA A 201 11.87 -7.56 -15.24
CA ALA A 201 12.97 -6.60 -15.22
C ALA A 201 13.65 -6.42 -16.59
N CYS A 202 13.31 -5.34 -17.29
CA CYS A 202 13.78 -5.07 -18.65
C CYS A 202 15.08 -4.26 -18.58
N LEU A 203 16.18 -4.89 -18.96
CA LEU A 203 17.52 -4.31 -18.81
C LEU A 203 18.06 -3.67 -20.08
N GLY A 204 17.49 -4.01 -21.23
CA GLY A 204 17.90 -3.42 -22.51
C GLY A 204 16.97 -3.81 -23.65
N ILE A 205 17.03 -3.03 -24.72
CA ILE A 205 16.23 -3.20 -25.94
C ILE A 205 17.07 -2.97 -27.18
N CYS A 206 16.75 -3.65 -28.27
CA CYS A 206 17.29 -3.36 -29.59
C CYS A 206 16.23 -3.53 -30.69
N PRO A 207 16.28 -2.73 -31.77
CA PRO A 207 15.30 -2.79 -32.84
C PRO A 207 15.59 -4.01 -33.72
N ALA A 208 14.56 -4.75 -34.09
CA ALA A 208 14.69 -5.90 -34.99
C ALA A 208 13.37 -6.20 -35.69
N ARG A 209 13.40 -6.60 -36.97
CA ARG A 209 12.23 -7.18 -37.67
C ARG A 209 10.95 -6.33 -37.56
N GLY A 210 11.07 -5.00 -37.64
CA GLY A 210 9.96 -4.06 -37.45
C GLY A 210 9.33 -4.14 -36.07
N GLY A 211 10.14 -4.32 -35.04
CA GLY A 211 9.76 -4.46 -33.64
C GLY A 211 10.98 -4.30 -32.74
N ILE A 212 10.89 -4.80 -31.52
CA ILE A 212 11.94 -4.65 -30.50
C ILE A 212 12.22 -6.00 -29.85
N ILE A 213 13.50 -6.34 -29.74
CA ILE A 213 13.95 -7.40 -28.84
C ILE A 213 14.17 -6.75 -27.47
N ALA A 214 13.49 -7.27 -26.45
CA ALA A 214 13.63 -6.86 -25.07
C ALA A 214 14.31 -7.96 -24.25
N VAL A 215 15.24 -7.52 -23.41
CA VAL A 215 16.04 -8.37 -22.55
C VAL A 215 15.45 -8.37 -21.15
N CYS A 216 14.69 -9.42 -20.84
CA CYS A 216 13.84 -9.51 -19.64
C CYS A 216 13.95 -10.91 -19.02
N ALA A 217 15.07 -11.20 -18.33
CA ALA A 217 15.31 -12.51 -17.72
C ALA A 217 14.07 -13.00 -16.93
N PRO A 218 13.62 -14.26 -17.11
CA PRO A 218 14.38 -15.40 -17.67
C PRO A 218 14.41 -15.49 -19.20
N ASP A 219 13.81 -14.53 -19.90
CA ASP A 219 13.57 -14.60 -21.34
C ASP A 219 14.23 -13.44 -22.11
N ILE A 220 14.50 -13.70 -23.39
CA ILE A 220 14.68 -12.65 -24.39
C ILE A 220 13.43 -12.72 -25.26
N VAL A 221 12.69 -11.63 -25.33
CA VAL A 221 11.40 -11.58 -26.03
C VAL A 221 11.47 -10.64 -27.22
N PHE A 222 10.82 -11.02 -28.31
CA PHE A 222 10.51 -10.15 -29.43
C PHE A 222 9.12 -9.55 -29.24
N LEU A 223 9.02 -8.24 -29.38
CA LEU A 223 7.83 -7.43 -29.25
C LEU A 223 7.56 -6.74 -30.57
N ALA A 224 6.32 -6.71 -31.04
CA ALA A 224 5.95 -5.92 -32.20
C ALA A 224 4.50 -5.47 -32.14
N ASP A 225 4.26 -4.33 -32.78
CA ASP A 225 2.95 -3.76 -33.11
C ASP A 225 2.69 -4.07 -34.59
N ARG A 226 1.74 -4.96 -34.91
CA ARG A 226 1.43 -5.35 -36.31
C ARG A 226 0.15 -4.74 -36.83
N ASP A 227 -0.76 -4.34 -35.95
CA ASP A 227 -2.00 -3.68 -36.34
C ASP A 227 -1.92 -2.14 -36.36
N GLY A 228 -0.82 -1.58 -35.83
CA GLY A 228 -0.50 -0.16 -35.85
C GLY A 228 -1.26 0.63 -34.78
N ASP A 229 -1.75 -0.01 -33.72
CA ASP A 229 -2.55 0.64 -32.67
C ASP A 229 -1.71 1.36 -31.60
N GLY A 230 -0.38 1.29 -31.70
CA GLY A 230 0.55 1.89 -30.75
C GLY A 230 0.89 0.98 -29.56
N LYS A 231 0.56 -0.31 -29.61
CA LYS A 231 0.90 -1.29 -28.59
C LYS A 231 1.50 -2.55 -29.18
N ALA A 232 2.41 -3.16 -28.44
CA ALA A 232 2.97 -4.45 -28.80
C ALA A 232 2.04 -5.59 -28.40
N GLU A 233 1.20 -6.05 -29.32
CA GLU A 233 0.37 -7.24 -29.20
C GLU A 233 1.14 -8.53 -29.47
N VAL A 234 2.14 -8.48 -30.35
CA VAL A 234 3.02 -9.63 -30.60
C VAL A 234 4.05 -9.75 -29.48
N ARG A 235 4.09 -10.91 -28.82
CA ARG A 235 5.11 -11.29 -27.83
C ARG A 235 5.61 -12.70 -28.12
N GLU A 236 6.84 -12.83 -28.59
CA GLU A 236 7.49 -14.10 -28.91
C GLU A 236 8.73 -14.31 -28.03
N THR A 237 8.82 -15.42 -27.31
CA THR A 237 10.03 -15.79 -26.59
C THR A 237 11.08 -16.32 -27.57
N LEU A 238 12.16 -15.56 -27.79
CA LEU A 238 13.27 -15.96 -28.64
C LEU A 238 14.22 -16.92 -27.93
N PHE A 239 14.50 -16.65 -26.66
CA PHE A 239 15.36 -17.46 -25.80
C PHE A 239 14.80 -17.48 -24.39
N THR A 240 14.99 -18.58 -23.68
CA THR A 240 14.54 -18.77 -22.28
C THR A 240 15.58 -19.54 -21.48
N GLY A 241 15.45 -19.52 -20.14
CA GLY A 241 16.30 -20.27 -19.21
C GLY A 241 17.44 -19.44 -18.60
N PHE A 242 17.41 -18.13 -18.75
CA PHE A 242 18.37 -17.26 -18.09
C PHE A 242 18.11 -17.15 -16.58
N LYS A 243 19.18 -17.06 -15.79
CA LYS A 243 19.06 -17.01 -14.33
C LYS A 243 18.49 -15.66 -13.87
N VAL A 244 17.46 -15.70 -13.05
CA VAL A 244 16.79 -14.54 -12.43
C VAL A 244 17.37 -14.16 -11.07
N SER A 245 18.68 -14.35 -10.86
CA SER A 245 19.29 -14.08 -9.55
C SER A 245 19.55 -12.58 -9.31
N VAL A 246 20.76 -12.22 -8.89
CA VAL A 246 21.22 -10.84 -8.71
C VAL A 246 21.06 -10.08 -10.03
N ILE A 247 20.28 -8.99 -10.03
CA ILE A 247 19.79 -8.30 -11.23
C ILE A 247 20.93 -7.80 -12.13
N GLU A 248 22.02 -7.30 -11.54
CA GLU A 248 23.20 -6.79 -12.25
C GLU A 248 24.05 -7.90 -12.86
N ARG A 249 23.80 -9.16 -12.49
CA ARG A 249 24.47 -10.35 -13.03
C ARG A 249 23.56 -11.16 -13.94
N ARG A 250 22.33 -10.68 -14.18
CA ARG A 250 21.47 -11.22 -15.22
C ARG A 250 22.02 -10.79 -16.56
N ILE A 251 21.45 -11.36 -17.60
CA ILE A 251 21.59 -10.86 -18.96
C ILE A 251 21.07 -9.40 -18.97
N ASN A 252 21.88 -8.45 -19.42
CA ASN A 252 21.65 -7.01 -19.21
C ASN A 252 21.61 -6.15 -20.47
N SER A 253 22.19 -6.54 -21.59
CA SER A 253 22.07 -5.79 -22.85
C SER A 253 22.16 -6.72 -24.06
N PRO A 254 21.28 -6.55 -25.08
CA PRO A 254 21.34 -7.28 -26.34
C PRO A 254 22.41 -6.74 -27.30
#